data_AF-A3IV02-F1
#
_entry.id   AF-A3IV02-F1
#
_cell.length_a   1.000
_cell.length_b   1.000
_cell.length_c   1.000
_cell.angle_alpha   90.00
_cell.angle_beta   90.00
_cell.angle_gamma   90.00
#
_symmetry.space_group_name_H-M   'P 1'
#
loop_
_entity.id
_entity.type
_entity.pdbx_description
1 polymer ?
#
loop_
_entity_poly.entity_id
_entity_poly.type
_entity_poly.pdbx_seq_one_letter_code
_entity_poly.pdbx_strand_id
1 'polypeptide(L)'
;MEKSNSYEHIAKTALKQYSIIPEKLQFLSHSDNVTFCIKTSSKNFLLRIHQSISGADDNIWKKPKIIESELMWLAALHSENNFTVQKPIKNKSGQWVTQVLVEGTKNIF
;
A
#
# COMPACT_ATOMS: atom_id res chain seq x y z
N MET A 1 -4.00 8.89 -20.56
CA MET A 1 -2.74 9.17 -19.81
C MET A 1 -2.96 9.81 -18.43
N GLU A 2 -4.19 10.06 -17.96
CA GLU A 2 -4.43 10.83 -16.72
C GLU A 2 -4.37 10.03 -15.41
N LYS A 3 -4.72 8.73 -15.42
CA LYS A 3 -4.81 7.92 -14.18
C LYS A 3 -3.47 7.68 -13.48
N SER A 4 -2.36 7.62 -14.23
CA SER A 4 -1.03 7.35 -13.65
C SER A 4 -0.56 8.47 -12.71
N ASN A 5 -0.95 9.72 -13.01
CA ASN A 5 -0.54 10.88 -12.21
C ASN A 5 -1.30 10.95 -10.88
N SER A 6 -2.58 10.55 -10.88
CA SER A 6 -3.38 10.46 -9.65
C SER A 6 -2.81 9.42 -8.68
N TYR A 7 -2.48 8.22 -9.14
CA TYR A 7 -1.89 7.20 -8.26
C TYR A 7 -0.49 7.55 -7.76
N GLU A 8 0.31 8.24 -8.58
CA GLU A 8 1.61 8.73 -8.13
C GLU A 8 1.46 9.77 -7.01
N HIS A 9 0.47 10.66 -7.10
CA HIS A 9 0.15 11.59 -6.03
C HIS A 9 -0.27 10.86 -4.75
N ILE A 10 -1.15 9.85 -4.85
CA ILE A 10 -1.57 9.02 -3.72
C ILE A 10 -0.36 8.32 -3.09
N ALA A 11 0.50 7.72 -3.92
CA ALA A 11 1.71 7.04 -3.46
C ALA A 11 2.63 8.00 -2.69
N LYS A 12 2.88 9.20 -3.23
CA LYS A 12 3.69 10.23 -2.56
C LYS A 12 3.06 10.69 -1.24
N THR A 13 1.75 10.88 -1.20
CA THR A 13 1.04 11.27 0.03
C THR A 13 1.08 10.17 1.08
N ALA A 14 0.85 8.91 0.69
CA ALA A 14 0.99 7.76 1.58
C ALA A 14 2.42 7.63 2.11
N LEU A 15 3.44 7.79 1.25
CA LEU A 15 4.85 7.68 1.62
C LEU A 15 5.27 8.64 2.73
N LYS A 16 4.65 9.81 2.86
CA LYS A 16 4.93 10.76 3.96
C LYS A 16 4.63 10.14 5.35
N GLN A 17 3.72 9.17 5.41
CA GLN A 17 3.35 8.44 6.62
C GLN A 17 4.35 7.32 6.97
N TYR A 18 5.35 7.06 6.13
CA TYR A 18 6.38 6.06 6.38
C TYR A 18 7.74 6.73 6.61
N SER A 19 8.59 6.11 7.43
CA SER A 19 9.98 6.55 7.62
C SER A 19 10.89 6.04 6.50
N ILE A 20 10.44 6.17 5.25
CA ILE A 20 11.12 5.72 4.04
C ILE A 20 11.41 6.97 3.21
N ILE A 21 12.68 7.16 2.83
CA ILE A 21 13.12 8.26 1.98
C ILE A 21 13.25 7.70 0.55
N PRO A 22 12.29 7.98 -0.35
CA PRO A 22 12.33 7.45 -1.71
C PRO A 22 13.35 8.23 -2.54
N GLU A 23 14.26 7.52 -3.23
CA GLU A 23 15.06 8.09 -4.31
C GLU A 23 14.29 8.07 -5.62
N LYS A 24 13.55 7.00 -5.86
CA LYS A 24 12.72 6.83 -7.06
C LYS A 24 11.47 6.06 -6.74
N LEU A 25 10.35 6.52 -7.30
CA LEU A 25 9.08 5.81 -7.29
C LEU A 25 8.83 5.27 -8.70
N GLN A 26 8.72 3.95 -8.84
CA GLN A 26 8.51 3.27 -10.12
C GLN A 26 7.16 2.56 -10.10
N PHE A 27 6.26 2.95 -11.00
CA PHE A 27 5.02 2.22 -11.23
C PHE A 27 5.33 0.82 -11.82
N LEU A 28 4.74 -0.23 -11.25
CA LEU A 28 4.90 -1.60 -11.74
C LEU A 28 3.67 -2.08 -12.50
N SER A 29 2.49 -2.06 -11.88
CA SER A 29 1.26 -2.53 -12.53
C SER A 29 -0.01 -1.97 -11.87
N HIS A 30 -1.12 -2.13 -12.58
CA HIS A 30 -2.48 -1.87 -12.13
C HIS A 30 -3.38 -2.98 -12.70
N SER A 31 -3.34 -4.18 -12.09
CA SER A 31 -4.31 -5.26 -12.37
C SER A 31 -5.46 -5.20 -11.37
N ASP A 32 -5.22 -5.64 -10.13
CA ASP A 32 -6.19 -5.59 -9.02
C ASP A 32 -5.84 -4.53 -7.97
N ASN A 33 -4.55 -4.31 -7.77
CA ASN A 33 -4.00 -3.30 -6.86
C ASN A 33 -2.95 -2.49 -7.61
N VAL A 34 -2.87 -1.20 -7.31
CA VAL A 34 -1.84 -0.36 -7.91
C VAL A 34 -0.55 -0.57 -7.15
N THR A 35 0.47 -1.05 -7.85
CA THR A 35 1.73 -1.44 -7.22
C THR A 35 2.86 -0.54 -7.68
N PHE A 36 3.58 0.03 -6.72
CA PHE A 36 4.77 0.83 -6.94
C PHE A 36 5.99 0.19 -6.25
N CYS A 37 7.13 0.23 -6.93
CA CYS A 37 8.43 -0.03 -6.33
C CYS A 37 9.04 1.29 -5.86
N ILE A 38 9.34 1.36 -4.58
CA ILE A 38 10.08 2.47 -3.98
C ILE A 38 11.54 2.05 -3.90
N LYS A 39 12.39 2.71 -4.68
CA LYS A 39 13.84 2.55 -4.58
C LYS A 39 14.38 3.51 -3.55
N THR A 40 15.22 3.00 -2.66
CA THR A 40 15.98 3.79 -1.68
C THR A 40 17.44 3.41 -1.78
N SER A 41 18.32 4.21 -1.17
CA SER A 41 19.77 3.94 -1.11
C SER A 41 20.13 2.59 -0.51
N SER A 42 19.28 2.03 0.36
CA SER A 42 19.57 0.80 1.10
C SER A 42 18.87 -0.42 0.53
N LYS A 43 17.57 -0.30 0.23
CA LYS A 43 16.74 -1.41 -0.26
C LYS A 43 15.51 -0.91 -0.99
N ASN A 44 14.89 -1.82 -1.74
CA ASN A 44 13.63 -1.55 -2.41
C ASN A 44 12.45 -1.95 -1.54
N PHE A 45 11.38 -1.18 -1.61
CA PHE A 45 10.12 -1.46 -0.95
C PHE A 45 8.99 -1.57 -1.97
N LEU A 46 7.97 -2.35 -1.63
CA LEU A 46 6.76 -2.47 -2.43
C LEU A 46 5.64 -1.68 -1.76
N LEU A 47 5.04 -0.74 -2.49
CA LEU A 47 3.85 -0.02 -2.07
C LEU A 47 2.65 -0.53 -2.87
N ARG A 48 1.65 -1.06 -2.16
CA ARG A 48 0.40 -1.56 -2.73
C ARG A 48 -0.73 -0.62 -2.33
N ILE A 49 -1.43 -0.08 -3.33
CA ILE A 49 -2.58 0.81 -3.13
C ILE A 49 -3.83 0.03 -3.54
N HIS A 50 -4.73 -0.14 -2.56
CA HIS A 50 -6.02 -0.77 -2.74
C HIS A 50 -7.08 0.34 -2.89
N GLN A 51 -7.76 0.41 -4.02
CA GLN A 51 -8.84 1.38 -4.24
C GLN A 51 -10.19 0.71 -3.98
N SER A 52 -10.93 1.23 -2.99
CA SER A 52 -12.35 0.94 -2.84
C SER A 52 -13.12 1.85 -3.79
N ILE A 53 -13.66 1.30 -4.87
CA ILE A 53 -14.53 2.05 -5.78
C ILE A 53 -15.95 1.91 -5.25
N SER A 54 -16.49 2.98 -4.69
CA SER A 54 -17.87 3.01 -4.21
C SER A 54 -18.83 2.77 -5.39
N GLY A 55 -19.62 1.68 -5.29
CA GLY A 55 -20.77 1.45 -6.18
C GLY A 55 -20.83 0.09 -6.88
N ALA A 56 -19.76 -0.69 -6.96
CA ALA A 56 -19.81 -1.99 -7.67
C ALA A 56 -18.97 -3.11 -7.06
N ASP A 57 -18.07 -2.79 -6.12
CA ASP A 57 -17.02 -3.72 -5.71
C ASP A 57 -16.95 -3.74 -4.17
N ASP A 58 -17.96 -4.33 -3.50
CA ASP A 58 -17.94 -4.67 -2.06
C ASP A 58 -17.01 -5.87 -1.81
N ASN A 59 -15.83 -5.80 -2.42
CA ASN A 59 -14.83 -6.84 -2.32
C ASN A 59 -14.24 -6.77 -0.91
N ILE A 60 -14.68 -7.69 -0.06
CA ILE A 60 -14.27 -7.81 1.35
C ILE A 60 -12.74 -7.82 1.49
N TRP A 61 -12.02 -8.34 0.50
CA TRP A 61 -10.55 -8.38 0.46
C TRP A 61 -9.88 -6.99 0.40
N LYS A 62 -10.62 -5.94 0.03
CA LYS A 62 -10.12 -4.54 0.03
C LYS A 62 -10.42 -3.80 1.33
N LYS A 63 -11.12 -4.43 2.29
CA LYS A 63 -11.42 -3.81 3.59
C LYS A 63 -10.15 -3.70 4.43
N PRO A 64 -9.87 -2.56 5.07
CA PRO A 64 -8.65 -2.35 5.86
C PRO A 64 -8.39 -3.46 6.89
N LYS A 65 -9.43 -3.96 7.56
CA LYS A 65 -9.33 -5.04 8.55
C LYS A 65 -8.84 -6.37 7.97
N ILE A 66 -9.22 -6.68 6.73
CA ILE A 66 -8.83 -7.92 6.05
C ILE A 66 -7.37 -7.82 5.60
N ILE A 67 -7.00 -6.69 5.00
CA ILE A 67 -5.61 -6.40 4.63
C ILE A 67 -4.72 -6.42 5.88
N GLU A 68 -5.16 -5.84 6.98
CA GLU A 68 -4.42 -5.87 8.24
C GLU A 68 -4.23 -7.30 8.76
N SER A 69 -5.25 -8.15 8.67
CA SER A 69 -5.16 -9.56 9.06
C SER A 69 -4.15 -10.34 8.21
N GLU A 70 -4.13 -10.10 6.89
CA GLU A 70 -3.12 -10.67 5.98
C GLU A 70 -1.71 -10.21 6.37
N LEU A 71 -1.52 -8.91 6.63
CA LEU A 71 -0.22 -8.35 7.00
C LEU A 71 0.25 -8.87 8.37
N MET A 72 -0.65 -9.05 9.33
CA MET A 72 -0.32 -9.67 10.62
C MET A 72 0.15 -11.12 10.44
N TRP A 73 -0.53 -11.87 9.58
CA TRP A 73 -0.14 -13.25 9.29
C TRP A 73 1.21 -13.33 8.57
N LEU A 74 1.45 -12.47 7.58
CA LEU A 74 2.76 -12.36 6.90
C LEU A 74 3.88 -11.97 7.88
N ALA A 75 3.60 -11.07 8.82
CA ALA A 75 4.56 -10.68 9.85
C ALA A 75 4.91 -11.87 10.78
N ALA A 76 3.91 -12.68 11.15
CA ALA A 76 4.12 -13.90 11.93
C ALA A 76 4.95 -14.94 11.15
N LEU A 77 4.59 -15.21 9.89
CA LEU A 77 5.32 -16.13 9.02
C LEU A 77 6.77 -15.71 8.80
N HIS A 78 7.01 -14.40 8.62
CA HIS A 78 8.37 -13.87 8.54
C HIS A 78 9.14 -14.08 9.85
N SER A 79 8.48 -14.00 11.01
CA SER A 79 9.15 -14.16 12.32
C SER A 79 9.60 -15.59 12.60
N GLU A 80 8.94 -16.58 11.98
CA GLU A 80 9.29 -17.99 12.13
C GLU A 80 10.55 -18.38 11.34
N ASN A 81 11.16 -17.47 10.57
CA ASN A 81 12.38 -17.64 9.76
C ASN A 81 12.41 -18.84 8.79
N ASN A 82 11.30 -19.58 8.69
CA ASN A 82 11.16 -20.78 7.84
C ASN A 82 10.64 -20.45 6.44
N PHE A 83 10.14 -19.23 6.22
CA PHE A 83 9.53 -18.82 4.97
C PHE A 83 10.15 -17.52 4.43
N THR A 84 10.56 -17.55 3.16
CA THR A 84 10.97 -16.35 2.42
C THR A 84 9.73 -15.59 1.96
N VAL A 85 9.08 -14.90 2.89
CA VAL A 85 7.92 -14.03 2.63
C VAL A 85 8.29 -12.56 2.71
N GLN A 86 7.50 -11.70 2.08
CA GLN A 86 7.68 -10.26 2.18
C GLN A 86 7.39 -9.78 3.60
N LYS A 87 8.29 -8.94 4.15
CA LYS A 87 8.09 -8.32 5.46
C LYS A 87 7.20 -7.08 5.33
N PRO A 88 5.98 -7.08 5.90
CA PRO A 88 5.16 -5.88 5.94
C PRO A 88 5.81 -4.81 6.82
N ILE A 89 5.59 -3.53 6.48
CA ILE A 89 6.16 -2.38 7.18
C ILE A 89 5.04 -1.53 7.75
N LYS A 90 5.11 -1.25 9.05
CA LYS A 90 4.20 -0.33 9.73
C LYS A 90 4.50 1.12 9.34
N ASN A 91 3.46 1.95 9.31
CA ASN A 91 3.61 3.39 9.17
C ASN A 91 4.19 4.02 10.46
N LYS A 92 4.45 5.33 10.43
CA LYS A 92 4.97 6.11 11.57
C LYS A 92 4.06 6.05 12.81
N SER A 93 2.77 5.79 12.62
CA SER A 93 1.78 5.62 13.69
C SER A 93 1.71 4.18 14.22
N GLY A 94 2.54 3.26 13.70
CA GLY A 94 2.55 1.85 14.12
C GLY A 94 1.44 0.99 13.51
N GLN A 95 0.69 1.51 12.54
CA GLN A 95 -0.40 0.81 11.86
C GLN A 95 0.10 0.08 10.61
N TRP A 96 -0.55 -1.04 10.27
CA TRP A 96 -0.21 -1.83 9.08
C TRP A 96 -0.75 -1.25 7.78
N VAL A 97 -1.91 -0.58 7.86
CA VAL A 97 -2.61 0.01 6.71
C VAL A 97 -2.70 1.51 6.91
N THR A 98 -2.41 2.27 5.85
CA THR A 98 -2.59 3.72 5.82
C THR A 98 -3.74 4.07 4.90
N GLN A 99 -4.77 4.73 5.42
CA GLN A 99 -5.85 5.27 4.61
C GLN A 99 -5.47 6.68 4.14
N VAL A 100 -5.60 6.94 2.84
CA VAL A 100 -5.37 8.26 2.24
C VAL A 100 -6.64 8.68 1.54
N LEU A 101 -7.20 9.82 1.93
CA LEU A 101 -8.32 10.45 1.24
C LEU A 101 -7.78 11.22 0.04
N VAL A 102 -8.44 11.08 -1.10
CA VAL A 102 -8.08 11.77 -2.34
C VAL A 102 -9.30 12.57 -2.76
N GLU A 103 -9.17 13.89 -2.74
CA GLU A 103 -10.21 14.80 -3.24
C GLU A 103 -10.52 14.43 -4.70
N GLY A 104 -11.78 14.07 -4.94
CA GLY A 104 -12.25 13.51 -6.21
C GLY A 104 -12.79 12.07 -6.13
N THR A 105 -12.54 11.36 -5.02
CA THR A 105 -13.26 10.12 -4.68
C THR A 105 -14.34 10.45 -3.65
N LYS A 106 -15.59 10.59 -4.08
CA LYS A 106 -16.73 10.82 -3.19
C LYS A 106 -16.80 9.71 -2.14
N ASN A 107 -16.61 10.11 -0.88
CA ASN A 107 -16.93 9.42 0.38
C ASN A 107 -16.44 7.97 0.51
N ILE A 108 -15.48 7.77 1.42
CA ILE A 108 -14.95 6.46 1.80
C ILE A 108 -15.00 6.35 3.33
N PHE A 109 -15.66 5.30 3.83
CA PHE A 109 -15.47 4.75 5.17
C PHE A 109 -14.38 3.67 5.11
#